data_AF-A0A3S3QKN3-F1
#
_entry.id   AF-A0A3S3QKN3-F1
#
_cell.length_a   1.000
_cell.length_b   1.000
_cell.length_c   1.000
_cell.angle_alpha   90.00
_cell.angle_beta   90.00
_cell.angle_gamma   90.00
#
_symmetry.space_group_name_H-M   'P 1'
#
loop_
_entity.id
_entity.type
_entity.pdbx_description
1 polymer ?
#
loop_
_entity_poly.entity_id
_entity_poly.type
_entity_poly.pdbx_seq_one_letter_code
_entity_poly.pdbx_strand_id
1 'polypeptide(L)'
;LESIPRKAYYIASKVGRTHNCEFDYSSKAVLQTFEESLRRLKLDYLDVLHVHDVEFADSNILLSETLPTLDKLRTEGKIRYIAINGYPLDVLRDVIEKSAVKIDIVQSYCRCTPFDNSLLEYIPFFQKNGVGIINAAPLGMGLLTTDKVPSWHPAKMETIKACEEAAQYCTDHGGDISRIAVNHAFEIDGIATHLIGLNNVKLLRKHLDLLKNGLTENERKIASEIKKIFDKLTVRDWEGVELAKYKKNKFEFENYLRQQISPEQAIK
;
A
#
# COMPACT_ATOMS: atom_id res chain seq x y z
N LEU A 1 10.69 8.05 18.77
CA LEU A 1 10.52 6.72 19.42
C LEU A 1 11.72 6.32 20.27
N GLU A 2 12.81 7.12 20.33
CA GLU A 2 14.06 6.78 21.04
C GLU A 2 13.87 6.41 22.52
N SER A 3 12.88 7.01 23.20
CA SER A 3 12.55 6.72 24.61
C SER A 3 11.65 5.50 24.82
N ILE A 4 11.15 4.88 23.75
CA ILE A 4 10.25 3.73 23.81
C ILE A 4 11.08 2.45 23.60
N PRO A 5 10.92 1.40 24.43
CA PRO A 5 11.67 0.15 24.24
C PRO A 5 11.50 -0.39 22.82
N ARG A 6 12.60 -0.71 22.13
CA ARG A 6 12.61 -1.18 20.73
C ARG A 6 11.67 -2.36 20.46
N LYS A 7 11.48 -3.23 21.45
CA LYS A 7 10.59 -4.41 21.40
C LYS A 7 9.09 -4.09 21.46
N ALA A 8 8.71 -2.84 21.73
CA ALA A 8 7.31 -2.42 21.88
C ALA A 8 6.64 -2.05 20.55
N TYR A 9 7.39 -2.01 19.45
CA TYR A 9 6.89 -1.64 18.14
C TYR A 9 7.61 -2.41 17.03
N TYR A 10 6.94 -2.55 15.89
CA TYR A 10 7.52 -3.09 14.66
C TYR A 10 7.87 -1.94 13.71
N ILE A 11 9.02 -2.01 13.07
CA ILE A 11 9.46 -1.05 12.04
C ILE A 11 9.61 -1.77 10.71
N ALA A 12 8.91 -1.23 9.71
CA ALA A 12 9.08 -1.59 8.31
C ALA A 12 9.75 -0.44 7.54
N SER A 13 10.68 -0.75 6.64
CA SER A 13 11.21 0.18 5.64
C SER A 13 11.18 -0.45 4.25
N LYS A 14 11.58 0.31 3.22
CA LYS A 14 11.52 -0.12 1.83
C LYS A 14 12.83 0.17 1.07
N VAL A 15 13.13 -0.64 0.07
CA VAL A 15 14.26 -0.52 -0.87
C VAL A 15 13.78 -0.69 -2.31
N GLY A 16 14.66 -0.46 -3.30
CA GLY A 16 14.36 -0.58 -4.73
C GLY A 16 13.95 0.75 -5.36
N ARG A 17 13.03 1.47 -4.70
CA ARG A 17 12.73 2.88 -5.00
C ARG A 17 13.37 3.79 -3.97
N THR A 18 14.29 4.64 -4.41
CA THR A 18 15.05 5.54 -3.54
C THR A 18 14.20 6.72 -3.04
N HIS A 19 14.72 7.47 -2.05
CA HIS A 19 14.07 8.69 -1.56
C HIS A 19 13.93 9.78 -2.64
N ASN A 20 14.74 9.72 -3.69
CA ASN A 20 14.67 10.59 -4.87
C ASN A 20 13.70 10.06 -5.92
N CYS A 21 12.84 9.09 -5.60
CA CYS A 21 11.94 8.42 -6.54
C CYS A 21 12.65 7.70 -7.70
N GLU A 22 13.92 7.35 -7.56
CA GLU A 22 14.66 6.61 -8.60
C GLU A 22 14.50 5.12 -8.38
N PHE A 23 14.44 4.36 -9.48
CA PHE A 23 14.29 2.91 -9.43
C PHE A 23 15.63 2.23 -9.69
N ASP A 24 16.19 1.60 -8.66
CA ASP A 24 17.41 0.78 -8.70
C ASP A 24 17.27 -0.39 -7.72
N TYR A 25 17.13 -1.59 -8.29
CA TYR A 25 16.93 -2.84 -7.58
C TYR A 25 18.22 -3.65 -7.42
N SER A 26 19.36 -3.15 -7.92
CA SER A 26 20.64 -3.85 -7.80
C SER A 26 21.00 -4.11 -6.35
N SER A 27 21.77 -5.18 -6.10
CA SER A 27 22.21 -5.53 -4.74
C SER A 27 22.91 -4.36 -4.03
N LYS A 28 23.73 -3.60 -4.79
CA LYS A 28 24.46 -2.43 -4.28
C LYS A 28 23.51 -1.32 -3.81
N ALA A 29 22.52 -0.95 -4.63
CA ALA A 29 21.59 0.12 -4.29
C ALA A 29 20.67 -0.26 -3.11
N VAL A 30 20.26 -1.53 -3.06
CA VAL A 30 19.48 -2.10 -1.95
C VAL A 30 20.24 -1.99 -0.63
N LEU A 31 21.50 -2.44 -0.59
CA LEU A 31 22.34 -2.35 0.62
C LEU A 31 22.55 -0.90 1.04
N GLN A 32 22.84 -0.01 0.10
CA GLN A 32 23.01 1.41 0.40
C GLN A 32 21.73 2.02 1.01
N THR A 33 20.58 1.81 0.38
CA THR A 33 19.29 2.36 0.85
C THR A 33 18.88 1.78 2.21
N PHE A 34 19.21 0.50 2.45
CA PHE A 34 18.99 -0.16 3.74
C PHE A 34 19.83 0.48 4.85
N GLU A 35 21.14 0.64 4.65
CA GLU A 35 22.03 1.26 5.63
C GLU A 35 21.68 2.73 5.89
N GLU A 36 21.30 3.47 4.84
CA GLU A 36 20.79 4.83 4.99
C GLU A 36 19.52 4.90 5.85
N SER A 37 18.61 3.92 5.68
CA SER A 37 17.39 3.81 6.50
C SER A 37 17.72 3.55 7.96
N LEU A 38 18.61 2.59 8.24
CA LEU A 38 19.09 2.31 9.60
C LEU A 38 19.70 3.55 10.26
N ARG A 39 20.55 4.28 9.52
CA ARG A 39 21.17 5.52 10.00
C ARG A 39 20.15 6.60 10.33
N ARG A 40 19.15 6.84 9.46
CA ARG A 40 18.09 7.83 9.71
C ARG A 40 17.21 7.45 10.90
N LEU A 41 16.87 6.17 11.01
CA LEU A 41 16.04 5.63 12.08
C LEU A 41 16.80 5.44 13.40
N LYS A 42 18.14 5.50 13.37
CA LYS A 42 19.05 5.17 14.47
C LYS A 42 18.77 3.77 15.04
N LEU A 43 18.70 2.78 14.14
CA LEU A 43 18.42 1.39 14.46
C LEU A 43 19.51 0.47 13.93
N ASP A 44 19.69 -0.68 14.58
CA ASP A 44 20.62 -1.72 14.12
C ASP A 44 19.96 -2.78 13.23
N TYR A 45 18.62 -2.84 13.25
CA TYR A 45 17.82 -3.81 12.51
C TYR A 45 16.39 -3.30 12.22
N LEU A 46 15.76 -3.86 11.19
CA LEU A 46 14.34 -3.66 10.86
C LEU A 46 13.52 -4.93 11.12
N ASP A 47 12.25 -4.79 11.46
CA ASP A 47 11.38 -5.98 11.57
C ASP A 47 10.98 -6.46 10.18
N VAL A 48 10.64 -5.55 9.27
CA VAL A 48 10.26 -5.89 7.88
C VAL A 48 11.03 -5.02 6.91
N LEU A 49 11.56 -5.61 5.84
CA LEU A 49 12.12 -4.88 4.72
C LEU A 49 11.35 -5.23 3.44
N HIS A 50 10.74 -4.21 2.84
CA HIS A 50 9.98 -4.34 1.60
C HIS A 50 10.85 -4.05 0.38
N VAL A 51 10.71 -4.84 -0.67
CA VAL A 51 11.01 -4.36 -2.03
C VAL A 51 9.81 -3.54 -2.51
N HIS A 52 10.03 -2.24 -2.73
CA HIS A 52 9.00 -1.28 -3.12
C HIS A 52 8.70 -1.39 -4.62
N ASP A 53 7.43 -1.26 -5.03
CA ASP A 53 7.02 -1.08 -6.42
C ASP A 53 7.62 -2.13 -7.39
N VAL A 54 7.50 -3.42 -7.05
CA VAL A 54 8.17 -4.53 -7.78
C VAL A 54 7.82 -4.62 -9.26
N GLU A 55 6.70 -4.04 -9.70
CA GLU A 55 6.30 -3.95 -11.10
C GLU A 55 7.21 -3.05 -11.95
N PHE A 56 8.04 -2.20 -11.32
CA PHE A 56 9.04 -1.37 -11.99
C PHE A 56 10.44 -2.02 -12.02
N ALA A 57 10.61 -3.16 -11.35
CA ALA A 57 11.86 -3.89 -11.33
C ALA A 57 12.03 -4.75 -12.59
N ASP A 58 13.29 -4.88 -13.05
CA ASP A 58 13.64 -5.97 -13.96
C ASP A 58 13.54 -7.29 -13.18
N SER A 59 12.80 -8.27 -13.74
CA SER A 59 12.54 -9.53 -13.04
C SER A 59 13.80 -10.33 -12.78
N ASN A 60 14.80 -10.27 -13.67
CA ASN A 60 16.05 -10.99 -13.47
C ASN A 60 16.86 -10.38 -12.33
N ILE A 61 16.96 -9.05 -12.27
CA ILE A 61 17.62 -8.34 -11.16
C ILE A 61 16.88 -8.62 -9.84
N LEU A 62 15.55 -8.54 -9.84
CA LEU A 62 14.74 -8.80 -8.65
C LEU A 62 15.00 -10.20 -8.06
N LEU A 63 14.98 -11.23 -8.91
CA LEU A 63 15.09 -12.63 -8.50
C LEU A 63 16.54 -13.06 -8.21
N SER A 64 17.51 -12.54 -8.96
CA SER A 64 18.92 -12.98 -8.85
C SER A 64 19.80 -12.09 -7.97
N GLU A 65 19.41 -10.84 -7.73
CA GLU A 65 20.18 -9.91 -6.90
C GLU A 65 19.39 -9.40 -5.69
N THR A 66 18.23 -8.78 -5.90
CA THR A 66 17.49 -8.06 -4.86
C THR A 66 17.06 -8.98 -3.73
N LEU A 67 16.28 -10.02 -4.05
CA LEU A 67 15.74 -10.95 -3.05
C LEU A 67 16.84 -11.74 -2.34
N PRO A 68 17.88 -12.28 -3.02
CA PRO A 68 19.03 -12.88 -2.35
C PRO A 68 19.77 -11.93 -1.40
N THR A 69 19.84 -10.63 -1.75
CA THR A 69 20.43 -9.62 -0.86
C THR A 69 19.62 -9.46 0.42
N LEU A 70 18.29 -9.40 0.32
CA LEU A 70 17.41 -9.36 1.49
C LEU A 70 17.54 -10.63 2.34
N ASP A 71 17.66 -11.80 1.71
CA ASP A 71 17.83 -13.07 2.42
C ASP A 71 19.16 -13.14 3.19
N LYS A 72 20.22 -12.59 2.62
CA LYS A 72 21.50 -12.42 3.32
C LYS A 72 21.35 -11.52 4.54
N LEU A 73 20.70 -10.36 4.39
CA LEU A 73 20.41 -9.46 5.52
C LEU A 73 19.56 -10.14 6.61
N ARG A 74 18.61 -10.99 6.22
CA ARG A 74 17.80 -11.78 7.15
C ARG A 74 18.67 -12.78 7.91
N THR A 75 19.54 -13.49 7.21
CA THR A 75 20.48 -14.47 7.80
C THR A 75 21.46 -13.79 8.77
N GLU A 76 21.88 -12.56 8.47
CA GLU A 76 22.73 -11.73 9.33
C GLU A 76 21.98 -11.10 10.52
N GLY A 77 20.66 -11.31 10.63
CA GLY A 77 19.83 -10.76 11.71
C GLY A 77 19.55 -9.27 11.58
N LYS A 78 19.86 -8.66 10.43
CA LYS A 78 19.64 -7.23 10.12
C LYS A 78 18.19 -6.91 9.78
N ILE A 79 17.45 -7.92 9.30
CA ILE A 79 16.00 -7.86 9.12
C ILE A 79 15.35 -9.14 9.65
N ARG A 80 14.07 -9.09 10.05
CA ARG A 80 13.34 -10.30 10.48
C ARG A 80 12.52 -10.92 9.34
N TYR A 81 11.84 -10.09 8.55
CA TYR A 81 10.92 -10.54 7.50
C TYR A 81 11.19 -9.83 6.17
N ILE A 82 11.03 -10.59 5.09
CA ILE A 82 11.12 -10.09 3.71
C ILE A 82 9.72 -9.84 3.20
N ALA A 83 9.50 -8.64 2.66
CA ALA A 83 8.24 -8.27 2.06
C ALA A 83 8.41 -7.77 0.63
N ILE A 84 7.36 -7.89 -0.17
CA ILE A 84 7.25 -7.22 -1.47
C ILE A 84 6.01 -6.31 -1.48
N ASN A 85 6.09 -5.23 -2.23
CA ASN A 85 4.99 -4.31 -2.44
C ASN A 85 4.86 -3.98 -3.94
N GLY A 86 3.62 -3.84 -4.40
CA GLY A 86 3.33 -3.47 -5.77
C GLY A 86 1.82 -3.31 -5.98
N TYR A 87 1.46 -2.70 -7.11
CA TYR A 87 0.06 -2.50 -7.46
C TYR A 87 -0.57 -3.74 -8.11
N PRO A 88 0.00 -4.31 -9.19
CA PRO A 88 -0.66 -5.39 -9.90
C PRO A 88 -0.56 -6.70 -9.13
N LEU A 89 -1.72 -7.31 -8.84
CA LEU A 89 -1.77 -8.53 -8.02
C LEU A 89 -1.08 -9.72 -8.69
N ASP A 90 -1.19 -9.84 -10.01
CA ASP A 90 -0.51 -10.86 -10.80
C ASP A 90 1.02 -10.76 -10.68
N VAL A 91 1.57 -9.53 -10.64
CA VAL A 91 3.02 -9.34 -10.48
C VAL A 91 3.47 -9.85 -9.10
N LEU A 92 2.70 -9.56 -8.05
CA LEU A 92 3.00 -10.04 -6.70
C LEU A 92 2.97 -11.57 -6.63
N ARG A 93 1.96 -12.20 -7.24
CA ARG A 93 1.87 -13.67 -7.36
C ARG A 93 3.09 -14.23 -8.08
N ASP A 94 3.40 -13.69 -9.26
CA ASP A 94 4.49 -14.13 -10.12
C ASP A 94 5.86 -14.06 -9.42
N VAL A 95 6.12 -13.01 -8.63
CA VAL A 95 7.36 -12.88 -7.85
C VAL A 95 7.46 -13.98 -6.80
N ILE A 96 6.36 -14.31 -6.11
CA ILE A 96 6.32 -15.39 -5.12
C ILE A 96 6.55 -16.75 -5.78
N GLU A 97 5.92 -17.02 -6.93
CA GLU A 97 6.06 -18.30 -7.63
C GLU A 97 7.47 -18.53 -8.19
N LYS A 98 8.13 -17.47 -8.65
CA LYS A 98 9.44 -17.55 -9.31
C LYS A 98 10.63 -17.40 -8.36
N SER A 99 10.41 -16.88 -7.16
CA SER A 99 11.49 -16.62 -6.20
C SER A 99 11.97 -17.90 -5.53
N ALA A 100 13.29 -18.12 -5.54
CA ALA A 100 13.92 -19.13 -4.69
C ALA A 100 14.01 -18.69 -3.22
N VAL A 101 13.96 -17.38 -2.96
CA VAL A 101 13.95 -16.79 -1.61
C VAL A 101 12.53 -16.78 -1.08
N LYS A 102 12.36 -17.27 0.16
CA LYS A 102 11.07 -17.20 0.85
C LYS A 102 10.69 -15.75 1.17
N ILE A 103 9.59 -15.31 0.59
CA ILE A 103 8.92 -14.04 0.89
C ILE A 103 7.91 -14.28 2.01
N ASP A 104 7.93 -13.42 3.03
CA ASP A 104 7.09 -13.60 4.22
C ASP A 104 5.80 -12.77 4.14
N ILE A 105 5.85 -11.61 3.46
CA ILE A 105 4.74 -10.64 3.44
C ILE A 105 4.53 -10.06 2.04
N VAL A 106 3.28 -9.89 1.65
CA VAL A 106 2.87 -9.09 0.50
C VAL A 106 2.11 -7.85 0.98
N GLN A 107 2.47 -6.68 0.45
CA GLN A 107 1.70 -5.46 0.65
C GLN A 107 1.05 -5.06 -0.69
N SER A 108 -0.27 -5.19 -0.77
CA SER A 108 -1.08 -4.65 -1.86
C SER A 108 -1.74 -3.34 -1.40
N TYR A 109 -2.15 -2.48 -2.33
CA TYR A 109 -2.81 -1.22 -1.99
C TYR A 109 -3.98 -0.89 -2.93
N CYS A 110 -5.03 -0.27 -2.40
CA CYS A 110 -6.28 0.07 -3.12
C CYS A 110 -7.06 -1.10 -3.74
N ARG A 111 -6.64 -2.36 -3.58
CA ARG A 111 -7.29 -3.57 -4.12
C ARG A 111 -8.35 -4.19 -3.18
N CYS A 112 -8.67 -3.46 -2.11
CA CYS A 112 -9.57 -3.87 -1.03
C CYS A 112 -10.27 -2.63 -0.47
N THR A 113 -11.18 -2.12 -1.30
CA THR A 113 -11.97 -0.90 -1.13
C THR A 113 -13.43 -1.17 -1.54
N PRO A 114 -14.39 -0.29 -1.23
CA PRO A 114 -15.78 -0.43 -1.67
C PRO A 114 -15.95 -0.56 -3.20
N PHE A 115 -15.02 -0.04 -4.01
CA PHE A 115 -15.08 -0.14 -5.47
C PHE A 115 -14.20 -1.25 -6.06
N ASP A 116 -13.20 -1.75 -5.34
CA ASP A 116 -12.29 -2.81 -5.81
C ASP A 116 -12.01 -3.84 -4.71
N ASN A 117 -12.38 -5.10 -4.97
CA ASN A 117 -12.13 -6.25 -4.09
C ASN A 117 -11.32 -7.36 -4.74
N SER A 118 -10.59 -7.04 -5.81
CA SER A 118 -9.76 -7.99 -6.55
C SER A 118 -8.74 -8.73 -5.66
N LEU A 119 -8.28 -8.15 -4.54
CA LEU A 119 -7.39 -8.83 -3.61
C LEU A 119 -7.98 -10.15 -3.08
N LEU A 120 -9.31 -10.24 -2.92
CA LEU A 120 -9.98 -11.42 -2.36
C LEU A 120 -9.67 -12.69 -3.16
N GLU A 121 -9.53 -12.58 -4.47
CA GLU A 121 -9.22 -13.71 -5.36
C GLU A 121 -7.80 -14.26 -5.12
N TYR A 122 -6.90 -13.44 -4.57
CA TYR A 122 -5.50 -13.78 -4.34
C TYR A 122 -5.21 -14.19 -2.89
N ILE A 123 -6.13 -13.91 -1.95
CA ILE A 123 -5.97 -14.29 -0.53
C ILE A 123 -5.65 -15.79 -0.37
N PRO A 124 -6.39 -16.73 -1.01
CA PRO A 124 -6.10 -18.15 -0.88
C PRO A 124 -4.70 -18.52 -1.38
N PHE A 125 -4.22 -17.88 -2.45
CA PHE A 125 -2.88 -18.10 -2.99
C PHE A 125 -1.82 -17.66 -1.97
N PHE A 126 -1.91 -16.45 -1.42
CA PHE A 126 -0.93 -15.95 -0.46
C PHE A 126 -0.90 -16.79 0.81
N GLN A 127 -2.07 -17.16 1.34
CA GLN A 127 -2.17 -18.02 2.53
C GLN A 127 -1.59 -19.42 2.30
N LYS A 128 -1.89 -20.05 1.16
CA LYS A 128 -1.34 -21.36 0.80
C LYS A 128 0.19 -21.36 0.74
N ASN A 129 0.79 -20.24 0.34
CA ASN A 129 2.24 -20.05 0.29
C ASN A 129 2.84 -19.55 1.61
N GLY A 130 2.04 -19.43 2.68
CA GLY A 130 2.51 -18.96 3.98
C GLY A 130 2.92 -17.48 3.99
N VAL A 131 2.34 -16.67 3.09
CA VAL A 131 2.61 -15.24 2.95
C VAL A 131 1.54 -14.42 3.67
N GLY A 132 1.97 -13.57 4.62
CA GLY A 132 1.09 -12.62 5.29
C GLY A 132 0.67 -11.47 4.37
N ILE A 133 -0.56 -10.99 4.51
CA ILE A 133 -1.12 -9.96 3.63
C ILE A 133 -1.26 -8.65 4.40
N ILE A 134 -0.67 -7.58 3.85
CA ILE A 134 -0.92 -6.20 4.24
C ILE A 134 -1.80 -5.55 3.16
N ASN A 135 -2.99 -5.09 3.54
CA ASN A 135 -3.82 -4.23 2.69
C ASN A 135 -3.56 -2.76 3.04
N ALA A 136 -3.02 -2.00 2.09
CA ALA A 136 -2.73 -0.58 2.27
C ALA A 136 -3.70 0.31 1.49
N ALA A 137 -3.76 1.58 1.90
CA ALA A 137 -4.59 2.60 1.26
C ALA A 137 -6.07 2.19 1.07
N PRO A 138 -6.79 1.73 2.12
CA PRO A 138 -8.21 1.39 2.02
C PRO A 138 -9.10 2.59 1.66
N LEU A 139 -8.54 3.82 1.73
CA LEU A 139 -9.20 5.05 1.29
C LEU A 139 -9.00 5.34 -0.22
N GLY A 140 -8.45 4.39 -0.99
CA GLY A 140 -8.24 4.55 -2.43
C GLY A 140 -7.34 5.74 -2.76
N MET A 141 -6.23 5.90 -2.03
CA MET A 141 -5.30 7.05 -2.19
C MET A 141 -5.97 8.43 -2.10
N GLY A 142 -7.06 8.54 -1.32
CA GLY A 142 -7.79 9.79 -1.09
C GLY A 142 -9.12 9.87 -1.84
N LEU A 143 -9.41 8.94 -2.76
CA LEU A 143 -10.70 8.88 -3.46
C LEU A 143 -11.89 8.74 -2.51
N LEU A 144 -11.73 7.98 -1.43
CA LEU A 144 -12.81 7.68 -0.47
C LEU A 144 -12.75 8.63 0.72
N THR A 145 -12.65 9.93 0.43
CA THR A 145 -12.66 11.02 1.40
C THR A 145 -13.56 12.15 0.89
N THR A 146 -13.83 13.16 1.72
CA THR A 146 -14.51 14.39 1.30
C THR A 146 -13.55 15.45 0.77
N ASP A 147 -12.24 15.18 0.77
CA ASP A 147 -11.23 16.08 0.26
C ASP A 147 -11.20 16.05 -1.27
N LYS A 148 -10.72 17.14 -1.88
CA LYS A 148 -10.55 17.19 -3.33
C LYS A 148 -9.55 16.14 -3.79
N VAL A 149 -9.94 15.33 -4.77
CA VAL A 149 -9.04 14.33 -5.37
C VAL A 149 -7.81 15.02 -5.97
N PRO A 150 -6.59 14.58 -5.64
CA PRO A 150 -5.38 15.17 -6.20
C PRO A 150 -5.31 15.03 -7.72
N SER A 151 -4.81 16.06 -8.40
CA SER A 151 -4.70 16.07 -9.87
C SER A 151 -3.76 15.00 -10.43
N TRP A 152 -2.85 14.49 -9.59
CA TRP A 152 -1.93 13.41 -9.94
C TRP A 152 -2.54 12.02 -9.83
N HIS A 153 -3.75 11.86 -9.30
CA HIS A 153 -4.34 10.54 -9.05
C HIS A 153 -4.51 9.74 -10.38
N PRO A 154 -4.08 8.46 -10.44
CA PRO A 154 -4.06 7.68 -11.69
C PRO A 154 -5.43 7.10 -12.10
N ALA A 155 -6.42 7.11 -11.20
CA ALA A 155 -7.77 6.61 -11.49
C ALA A 155 -8.43 7.33 -12.68
N LYS A 156 -9.28 6.61 -13.40
CA LYS A 156 -10.08 7.17 -14.50
C LYS A 156 -11.12 8.14 -13.96
N MET A 157 -11.53 9.10 -14.79
CA MET A 157 -12.55 10.10 -14.45
C MET A 157 -13.89 9.47 -14.03
N GLU A 158 -14.24 8.31 -14.59
CA GLU A 158 -15.44 7.56 -14.17
C GLU A 158 -15.35 7.13 -12.70
N THR A 159 -14.25 6.51 -12.29
CA THR A 159 -13.98 6.10 -10.90
C THR A 159 -13.93 7.30 -9.96
N ILE A 160 -13.28 8.40 -10.38
CA ILE A 160 -13.20 9.65 -9.60
C ILE A 160 -14.61 10.19 -9.34
N LYS A 161 -15.43 10.35 -10.39
CA LYS A 161 -16.80 10.85 -10.27
C LYS A 161 -17.68 9.97 -9.40
N ALA A 162 -17.55 8.64 -9.51
CA ALA A 162 -18.28 7.71 -8.66
C ALA A 162 -17.89 7.86 -7.18
N CYS A 163 -16.61 8.07 -6.89
CA CYS A 163 -16.15 8.32 -5.51
C CYS A 163 -16.64 9.69 -4.98
N GLU A 164 -16.62 10.74 -5.81
CA GLU A 164 -17.20 12.05 -5.47
C GLU A 164 -18.71 11.96 -5.20
N GLU A 165 -19.46 11.26 -6.06
CA GLU A 165 -20.90 11.01 -5.89
C GLU A 165 -21.17 10.24 -4.59
N ALA A 166 -20.41 9.18 -4.32
CA ALA A 166 -20.53 8.41 -3.08
C ALA A 166 -20.20 9.25 -1.84
N ALA A 167 -19.16 10.09 -1.90
CA ALA A 167 -18.77 10.97 -0.80
C ALA A 167 -19.84 12.03 -0.51
N GLN A 168 -20.41 12.61 -1.57
CA GLN A 168 -21.53 13.54 -1.46
C GLN A 168 -22.76 12.85 -0.88
N TYR A 169 -23.11 11.66 -1.38
CA TYR A 169 -24.23 10.88 -0.86
C TYR A 169 -24.07 10.58 0.63
N CYS A 170 -22.88 10.18 1.07
CA CYS A 170 -22.59 9.98 2.50
C CYS A 170 -22.82 11.27 3.29
N THR A 171 -22.31 12.40 2.81
CA THR A 171 -22.44 13.70 3.47
C THR A 171 -23.90 14.12 3.61
N ASP A 172 -24.69 14.00 2.55
CA ASP A 172 -26.11 14.40 2.51
C ASP A 172 -26.98 13.55 3.44
N HIS A 173 -26.57 12.32 3.73
CA HIS A 173 -27.32 11.37 4.56
C HIS A 173 -26.71 11.19 5.96
N GLY A 174 -25.75 12.04 6.36
CA GLY A 174 -25.15 12.02 7.69
C GLY A 174 -24.23 10.83 7.97
N GLY A 175 -23.52 10.34 6.93
CA GLY A 175 -22.47 9.33 7.02
C GLY A 175 -21.08 9.85 6.67
N ASP A 176 -20.06 9.02 6.87
CA ASP A 176 -18.66 9.30 6.53
C ASP A 176 -18.12 8.21 5.60
N ILE A 177 -17.86 8.57 4.33
CA ILE A 177 -17.36 7.63 3.32
C ILE A 177 -16.04 6.95 3.74
N SER A 178 -15.18 7.66 4.47
CA SER A 178 -13.90 7.11 4.88
C SER A 178 -14.05 6.08 6.00
N ARG A 179 -15.07 6.23 6.87
CA ARG A 179 -15.43 5.19 7.85
C ARG A 179 -15.97 3.95 7.14
N ILE A 180 -16.86 4.14 6.16
CA ILE A 180 -17.40 3.02 5.36
C ILE A 180 -16.28 2.29 4.62
N ALA A 181 -15.35 3.02 3.99
CA ALA A 181 -14.21 2.45 3.27
C ALA A 181 -13.25 1.66 4.17
N VAL A 182 -12.92 2.20 5.35
CA VAL A 182 -12.05 1.48 6.31
C VAL A 182 -12.77 0.26 6.89
N ASN A 183 -14.07 0.37 7.19
CA ASN A 183 -14.86 -0.76 7.71
C ASN A 183 -14.91 -1.90 6.69
N HIS A 184 -15.16 -1.56 5.42
CA HIS A 184 -15.15 -2.52 4.33
C HIS A 184 -13.84 -3.32 4.28
N ALA A 185 -12.70 -2.66 4.49
CA ALA A 185 -11.42 -3.35 4.58
C ALA A 185 -11.34 -4.28 5.80
N PHE A 186 -11.79 -3.84 6.99
CA PHE A 186 -11.75 -4.63 8.22
C PHE A 186 -12.66 -5.87 8.20
N GLU A 187 -13.71 -5.88 7.38
CA GLU A 187 -14.63 -7.01 7.24
C GLU A 187 -14.06 -8.13 6.36
N ILE A 188 -12.88 -7.94 5.76
CA ILE A 188 -12.29 -8.92 4.85
C ILE A 188 -11.35 -9.85 5.62
N ASP A 189 -11.79 -11.10 5.74
CA ASP A 189 -11.01 -12.17 6.36
C ASP A 189 -9.74 -12.50 5.58
N GLY A 190 -8.74 -13.00 6.30
CA GLY A 190 -7.49 -13.49 5.71
C GLY A 190 -6.42 -12.44 5.47
N ILE A 191 -6.69 -11.17 5.77
CA ILE A 191 -5.70 -10.08 5.80
C ILE A 191 -5.09 -9.97 7.19
N ALA A 192 -3.76 -9.91 7.29
CA ALA A 192 -3.05 -9.86 8.57
C ALA A 192 -2.97 -8.44 9.13
N THR A 193 -2.91 -7.42 8.27
CA THR A 193 -2.81 -6.02 8.69
C THR A 193 -3.42 -5.08 7.65
N HIS A 194 -4.16 -4.07 8.11
CA HIS A 194 -4.59 -2.94 7.30
C HIS A 194 -3.71 -1.72 7.59
N LEU A 195 -2.97 -1.25 6.59
CA LEU A 195 -2.11 -0.09 6.70
C LEU A 195 -2.88 1.18 6.33
N ILE A 196 -3.19 1.99 7.34
CA ILE A 196 -4.01 3.19 7.22
C ILE A 196 -3.19 4.42 7.59
N GLY A 197 -3.16 5.43 6.71
CA GLY A 197 -2.50 6.70 6.98
C GLY A 197 -3.24 7.50 8.04
N LEU A 198 -2.54 7.92 9.09
CA LEU A 198 -3.07 8.74 10.18
C LEU A 198 -2.16 9.95 10.38
N ASN A 199 -2.63 11.14 10.03
CA ASN A 199 -1.85 12.38 10.16
C ASN A 199 -2.22 13.24 11.38
N ASN A 200 -3.27 12.86 12.12
CA ASN A 200 -3.68 13.55 13.33
C ASN A 200 -4.46 12.63 14.29
N VAL A 201 -4.56 13.07 15.55
CA VAL A 201 -5.20 12.30 16.63
C VAL A 201 -6.72 12.16 16.44
N LYS A 202 -7.38 13.12 15.78
CA LYS A 202 -8.82 13.03 15.48
C LYS A 202 -9.09 11.84 14.54
N LEU A 203 -8.29 11.68 13.50
CA LEU A 203 -8.39 10.56 12.56
C LEU A 203 -8.07 9.22 13.24
N LEU A 204 -7.04 9.18 14.08
CA LEU A 204 -6.75 7.99 14.91
C LEU A 204 -7.96 7.59 15.77
N ARG A 205 -8.52 8.53 16.53
CA ARG A 205 -9.70 8.25 17.38
C ARG A 205 -10.90 7.79 16.56
N LYS A 206 -11.11 8.36 15.37
CA LYS A 206 -12.20 7.97 14.47
C LYS A 206 -12.09 6.51 14.04
N HIS A 207 -10.90 6.07 13.62
CA HIS A 207 -10.70 4.68 13.17
C HIS A 207 -10.64 3.69 14.36
N LEU A 208 -10.18 4.13 15.54
CA LEU A 208 -10.26 3.31 16.75
C LEU A 208 -11.70 3.11 17.23
N ASP A 209 -12.53 4.14 17.14
CA ASP A 209 -13.97 4.02 17.39
C ASP A 209 -14.61 3.03 16.41
N LEU A 210 -14.31 3.16 15.11
CA LEU A 210 -14.80 2.23 14.09
C LEU A 210 -14.38 0.78 14.38
N LEU A 211 -13.13 0.54 14.76
CA LEU A 211 -12.64 -0.80 15.09
C LEU A 211 -13.36 -1.41 16.30
N LYS A 212 -13.79 -0.58 17.27
CA LYS A 212 -14.45 -1.04 18.50
C LYS A 212 -15.96 -1.21 18.36
N ASN A 213 -16.59 -0.29 17.64
CA ASN A 213 -18.04 -0.12 17.62
C ASN A 213 -18.66 -0.43 16.25
N GLY A 214 -17.85 -0.57 15.20
CA GLY A 214 -18.30 -0.75 13.83
C GLY A 214 -19.01 0.48 13.26
N LEU A 215 -19.66 0.27 12.11
CA LEU A 215 -20.56 1.27 11.53
C LEU A 215 -21.85 1.40 12.35
N THR A 216 -22.43 2.59 12.34
CA THR A 216 -23.81 2.79 12.82
C THR A 216 -24.82 2.15 11.87
N GLU A 217 -26.07 2.00 12.32
CA GLU A 217 -27.15 1.50 11.46
C GLU A 217 -27.41 2.40 10.24
N ASN A 218 -27.27 3.73 10.41
CA ASN A 218 -27.36 4.67 9.31
C ASN A 218 -26.21 4.47 8.31
N GLU A 219 -24.98 4.36 8.80
CA GLU A 219 -23.80 4.13 7.95
C GLU A 219 -23.88 2.80 7.18
N ARG A 220 -24.45 1.73 7.76
CA ARG A 220 -24.68 0.46 7.03
C ARG A 220 -25.67 0.62 5.88
N LYS A 221 -26.75 1.38 6.09
CA LYS A 221 -27.71 1.70 5.02
C LYS A 221 -27.05 2.52 3.91
N ILE A 222 -26.30 3.56 4.29
CA ILE A 222 -25.54 4.39 3.35
C ILE A 222 -24.52 3.54 2.57
N ALA A 223 -23.79 2.63 3.24
CA ALA A 223 -22.84 1.72 2.61
C ALA A 223 -23.50 0.87 1.51
N SER A 224 -24.71 0.38 1.78
CA SER A 224 -25.50 -0.38 0.80
C SER A 224 -25.93 0.46 -0.40
N GLU A 225 -26.23 1.75 -0.20
CA GLU A 225 -26.61 2.66 -1.28
C GLU A 225 -25.41 3.07 -2.14
N ILE A 226 -24.28 3.46 -1.53
CA ILE A 226 -23.08 3.83 -2.31
C ILE A 226 -22.49 2.63 -3.06
N LYS A 227 -22.68 1.40 -2.56
CA LYS A 227 -22.29 0.19 -3.30
C LYS A 227 -22.94 0.13 -4.67
N LYS A 228 -24.20 0.59 -4.81
CA LYS A 228 -24.90 0.64 -6.10
C LYS A 228 -24.28 1.64 -7.08
N ILE A 229 -23.59 2.67 -6.57
CA ILE A 229 -22.82 3.61 -7.40
C ILE A 229 -21.61 2.86 -7.97
N PHE A 230 -20.87 2.16 -7.11
CA PHE A 230 -19.68 1.40 -7.52
C PHE A 230 -19.97 0.17 -8.37
N ASP A 231 -21.13 -0.47 -8.21
CA ASP A 231 -21.54 -1.62 -9.01
C ASP A 231 -21.68 -1.27 -10.51
N LYS A 232 -21.86 0.02 -10.84
CA LYS A 232 -21.90 0.52 -12.23
C LYS A 232 -20.52 0.69 -12.86
N LEU A 233 -19.45 0.68 -12.06
CA LEU A 233 -18.09 0.90 -12.56
C LEU A 233 -17.64 -0.27 -13.43
N THR A 234 -17.21 0.08 -14.63
CA THR A 234 -16.56 -0.87 -15.56
C THR A 234 -15.06 -1.00 -15.30
N VAL A 235 -14.47 0.01 -14.66
CA VAL A 235 -13.04 0.06 -14.31
C VAL A 235 -12.91 0.43 -12.84
N ARG A 236 -12.24 -0.44 -12.09
CA ARG A 236 -12.15 -0.36 -10.62
C ARG A 236 -10.72 -0.12 -10.12
N ASP A 237 -9.77 -0.14 -11.04
CA ASP A 237 -8.36 0.11 -10.78
C ASP A 237 -7.69 0.91 -11.90
N TRP A 238 -6.38 1.04 -11.81
CA TRP A 238 -5.54 1.75 -12.76
C TRP A 238 -4.26 0.96 -13.04
N GLU A 239 -4.35 -0.37 -13.07
CA GLU A 239 -3.20 -1.22 -13.38
C GLU A 239 -2.63 -0.84 -14.75
N GLY A 240 -1.30 -0.81 -14.84
CA GLY A 240 -0.58 -0.45 -16.06
C GLY A 240 -0.51 1.05 -16.39
N VAL A 241 -1.31 1.93 -15.77
CA VAL A 241 -1.29 3.37 -16.08
C VAL A 241 0.08 3.99 -15.77
N GLU A 242 0.59 3.78 -14.55
CA GLU A 242 1.89 4.33 -14.14
C GLU A 242 3.05 3.59 -14.82
N LEU A 243 2.95 2.27 -14.97
CA LEU A 243 3.97 1.48 -15.65
C LEU A 243 4.14 1.90 -17.12
N ALA A 244 3.05 2.24 -17.81
CA ALA A 244 3.12 2.76 -19.17
C ALA A 244 3.83 4.12 -19.24
N LYS A 245 3.59 5.02 -18.27
CA LYS A 245 4.30 6.31 -18.17
C LYS A 245 5.80 6.08 -17.93
N TYR A 246 6.15 5.19 -16.99
CA TYR A 246 7.54 4.84 -16.70
C TYR A 246 8.28 4.26 -17.91
N LYS A 247 7.66 3.29 -18.61
CA LYS A 247 8.25 2.67 -19.80
C LYS A 247 8.42 3.66 -20.95
N LYS A 248 7.52 4.64 -21.07
CA LYS A 248 7.62 5.70 -22.07
C LYS A 248 8.81 6.63 -21.80
N ASN A 249 8.97 7.08 -20.56
CA ASN A 249 10.06 7.95 -20.16
C ASN A 249 10.33 7.84 -18.65
N LYS A 250 11.34 7.05 -18.28
CA LYS A 250 11.73 6.84 -16.88
C LYS A 250 12.03 8.15 -16.16
N PHE A 251 12.89 9.00 -16.74
CA PHE A 251 13.32 10.25 -16.10
C PHE A 251 12.15 11.23 -15.85
N GLU A 252 11.25 11.36 -16.82
CA GLU A 252 10.06 12.20 -16.67
C GLU A 252 9.10 11.64 -15.61
N PHE A 253 8.93 10.31 -15.57
CA PHE A 253 8.11 9.67 -14.54
C PHE A 253 8.69 9.85 -13.12
N GLU A 254 10.01 9.68 -12.96
CA GLU A 254 10.68 9.93 -11.67
C GLU A 254 10.52 11.38 -11.22
N ASN A 255 10.63 12.35 -12.14
CA ASN A 255 10.33 13.76 -11.85
C ASN A 255 8.87 14.02 -11.48
N TYR A 256 7.94 13.38 -12.19
CA TYR A 256 6.51 13.43 -11.88
C TYR A 256 6.23 12.91 -10.46
N LEU A 257 6.86 11.81 -10.06
CA LEU A 257 6.74 11.27 -8.70
C LEU A 257 7.30 12.22 -7.64
N ARG A 258 8.45 12.87 -7.89
CA ARG A 258 9.04 13.87 -6.97
C ARG A 258 8.09 15.03 -6.69
N GLN A 259 7.29 15.45 -7.67
CA GLN A 259 6.33 16.54 -7.51
C GLN A 259 5.13 16.18 -6.61
N GLN A 260 4.88 14.88 -6.38
CA GLN A 260 3.79 14.41 -5.52
C GLN A 260 4.18 14.32 -4.05
N ILE A 261 5.47 14.20 -3.76
CA ILE A 261 5.99 14.15 -2.39
C ILE A 261 5.92 15.55 -1.81
N SER A 262 5.18 15.72 -0.71
CA SER A 262 5.20 17.01 -0.01
C SER A 262 6.61 17.29 0.53
N PRO A 263 7.04 18.56 0.66
CA PRO A 263 8.34 18.89 1.27
C PRO A 263 8.55 18.23 2.65
N GLU A 264 7.48 17.98 3.38
CA GLU A 264 7.48 17.30 4.69
C GLU A 264 7.67 15.78 4.60
N GLN A 265 7.27 15.15 3.48
CA GLN A 265 7.46 13.72 3.21
C GLN A 265 8.89 13.42 2.70
N ALA A 266 9.57 14.39 2.10
CA ALA A 266 10.96 14.24 1.64
C ALA A 266 12.00 14.22 2.79
N ILE A 267 11.59 14.57 4.02
CA ILE A 267 12.48 14.77 5.18
C ILE A 267 12.41 13.60 6.20
N LYS A 268 11.60 12.56 5.97
CA LYS A 268 11.52 11.36 6.83
C LYS A 268 12.08 10.12 6.13
#